data_AF-V9DYQ8-F1
#
_entry.id   AF-V9DYQ8-F1
#
_cell.length_a   1.000
_cell.length_b   1.000
_cell.length_c   1.000
_cell.angle_alpha   90.00
_cell.angle_beta   90.00
_cell.angle_gamma   90.00
#
_symmetry.space_group_name_H-M   'P 1'
#
loop_
_entity.id
_entity.type
_entity.pdbx_description
1 polymer ?
#
loop_
_entity_poly.entity_id
_entity_poly.type
_entity_poly.pdbx_seq_one_letter_code
_entity_poly.pdbx_strand_id
1 'polypeptide(L)'
;MDNLPLSFYESVETRRYTTPVSVNTLVSSIESVTKAVEKAIGEEMPDEFGLMLDDWSQDTEQFLAIYGCYDSPGGPRYPLLSMAPVMDEPDDHLNAEERMRAISTNGLQT
;
A
#
# COMPACT_ATOMS: atom_id res chain seq x y z
N MET A 1 10.26 -10.73 -12.06
CA MET A 1 8.83 -11.05 -12.19
C MET A 1 8.35 -10.32 -13.42
N ASP A 2 7.66 -11.01 -14.33
CA ASP A 2 7.15 -10.36 -15.54
C ASP A 2 5.91 -9.53 -15.19
N ASN A 3 5.90 -8.25 -15.56
CA ASN A 3 4.80 -7.31 -15.32
C ASN A 3 3.65 -7.57 -16.31
N LEU A 4 2.95 -8.71 -16.14
CA LEU A 4 1.87 -9.12 -17.01
C LEU A 4 0.59 -8.32 -16.72
N PRO A 5 -0.10 -7.79 -17.76
CA PRO A 5 -1.34 -7.07 -17.57
C PRO A 5 -2.45 -8.00 -17.07
N LEU A 6 -3.46 -7.46 -16.37
CA LEU A 6 -4.58 -8.26 -15.83
C LEU A 6 -5.34 -9.05 -16.92
N SER A 7 -5.34 -8.56 -18.17
CA SER A 7 -5.89 -9.26 -19.34
C SER A 7 -5.21 -10.60 -19.63
N PHE A 8 -4.02 -10.85 -19.10
CA PHE A 8 -3.32 -12.13 -19.19
C PHE A 8 -4.16 -13.29 -18.61
N TYR A 9 -4.92 -13.04 -17.54
CA TYR A 9 -5.79 -14.04 -16.92
C TYR A 9 -7.00 -14.41 -17.79
N GLU A 10 -7.31 -13.61 -18.81
CA GLU A 10 -8.38 -13.87 -19.77
C GLU A 10 -7.90 -14.60 -21.04
N SER A 11 -6.57 -14.64 -21.27
CA SER A 11 -5.95 -15.22 -22.46
C SER A 11 -6.25 -16.71 -22.62
N VAL A 12 -6.31 -17.19 -23.87
CA VAL A 12 -6.65 -18.58 -24.15
C VAL A 12 -5.53 -19.54 -23.72
N GLU A 13 -4.27 -19.10 -23.77
CA GLU A 13 -3.11 -19.88 -23.33
C GLU A 13 -3.11 -20.16 -21.82
N THR A 14 -3.49 -19.19 -20.98
CA THR A 14 -3.52 -19.36 -19.52
C THR A 14 -4.62 -20.30 -19.05
N ARG A 15 -5.76 -20.35 -19.76
CA ARG A 15 -6.86 -21.30 -19.48
C ARG A 15 -6.47 -22.77 -19.55
N ARG A 16 -5.35 -23.11 -20.22
CA ARG A 16 -4.86 -24.49 -20.30
C ARG A 16 -4.17 -24.96 -19.02
N TYR A 17 -3.69 -24.03 -18.21
CA TYR A 17 -2.85 -24.33 -17.04
C TYR A 17 -3.44 -23.81 -15.72
N THR A 18 -4.42 -22.92 -15.77
CA THR A 18 -5.11 -22.39 -14.58
C THR A 18 -6.62 -22.44 -14.78
N THR A 19 -7.37 -22.48 -13.68
CA THR A 19 -8.82 -22.29 -13.73
C THR A 19 -9.08 -20.83 -14.16
N PRO A 20 -9.77 -20.58 -15.28
CA PRO A 20 -9.98 -19.22 -15.77
C PRO A 20 -10.76 -18.42 -14.73
N VAL A 21 -10.19 -17.29 -14.29
CA VAL A 21 -10.87 -16.32 -13.43
C VAL A 21 -11.00 -15.03 -14.23
N SER A 22 -12.21 -14.45 -14.27
CA SER A 22 -12.40 -13.16 -14.95
C SER A 22 -11.67 -12.06 -14.20
N VAL A 23 -11.29 -10.97 -14.89
CA VAL A 23 -10.70 -9.80 -14.22
C VAL A 23 -11.62 -9.29 -13.12
N ASN A 24 -12.93 -9.25 -13.35
CA ASN A 24 -13.93 -8.83 -12.36
C ASN A 24 -13.93 -9.72 -11.11
N THR A 25 -13.84 -11.04 -11.30
CA THR A 25 -13.77 -11.99 -10.18
C THR A 25 -12.46 -11.83 -9.41
N LEU A 26 -11.35 -11.62 -10.11
CA LEU A 26 -10.05 -11.38 -9.48
C LEU A 26 -10.06 -10.09 -8.66
N VAL A 27 -10.53 -8.98 -9.24
CA VAL A 27 -10.66 -7.68 -8.55
C VAL A 27 -11.56 -7.81 -7.32
N SER A 28 -12.74 -8.40 -7.45
CA SER A 28 -13.65 -8.60 -6.32
C SER A 28 -13.05 -9.47 -5.22
N SER A 29 -12.22 -10.46 -5.59
CA SER A 29 -11.50 -11.29 -4.62
C SER A 29 -10.43 -10.48 -3.88
N ILE A 30 -9.66 -9.66 -4.61
CA ILE A 30 -8.66 -8.76 -4.02
C ILE A 30 -9.34 -7.78 -3.07
N GLU A 31 -10.43 -7.13 -3.47
CA GLU A 31 -11.20 -6.22 -2.59
C GLU A 31 -11.71 -6.93 -1.32
N SER A 32 -12.16 -8.18 -1.44
CA SER A 32 -12.63 -8.96 -0.30
C SER A 32 -11.49 -9.31 0.65
N VAL A 33 -10.31 -9.66 0.11
CA VAL A 33 -9.10 -9.90 0.90
C VAL A 33 -8.63 -8.62 1.56
N THR A 34 -8.61 -7.49 0.84
CA THR A 34 -8.25 -6.18 1.40
C THR A 34 -9.11 -5.85 2.61
N LYS A 35 -10.44 -5.96 2.50
CA LYS A 35 -11.35 -5.72 3.64
C LYS A 35 -11.10 -6.67 4.82
N ALA A 36 -10.80 -7.93 4.54
CA ALA A 36 -10.49 -8.90 5.59
C ALA A 36 -9.18 -8.57 6.30
N VAL A 37 -8.17 -8.12 5.56
CA VAL A 37 -6.87 -7.69 6.10
C VAL A 37 -7.01 -6.39 6.89
N GLU A 38 -7.71 -5.39 6.36
CA GLU A 38 -8.01 -4.13 7.08
C GLU A 38 -8.69 -4.40 8.42
N LYS A 39 -9.69 -5.27 8.41
CA LYS A 39 -10.38 -5.69 9.64
C LYS A 39 -9.42 -6.38 10.61
N ALA A 40 -8.60 -7.32 10.14
CA ALA A 40 -7.65 -8.03 11.00
C ALA A 40 -6.61 -7.09 11.61
N ILE A 41 -6.09 -6.14 10.83
CA ILE A 41 -5.19 -5.10 11.32
C ILE A 41 -5.88 -4.23 12.37
N GLY A 42 -7.12 -3.79 12.11
CA GLY A 42 -7.88 -2.98 13.06
C GLY A 42 -8.25 -3.71 14.36
N GLU A 43 -8.44 -5.03 14.32
CA GLU A 43 -8.66 -5.86 15.51
C GLU A 43 -7.37 -6.14 16.30
N GLU A 44 -6.22 -6.22 15.62
CA GLU A 44 -4.91 -6.45 16.26
C GLU A 44 -4.31 -5.16 16.86
N MET A 45 -4.51 -4.03 16.19
CA MET A 45 -3.83 -2.78 16.52
C MET A 45 -4.30 -2.19 17.86
N PRO A 46 -3.36 -1.72 18.72
CA PRO A 46 -3.69 -0.96 19.91
C PRO A 46 -4.21 0.44 19.55
N ASP A 47 -4.94 1.07 20.48
CA ASP A 47 -5.40 2.46 20.34
C ASP A 47 -4.22 3.45 20.22
N GLU A 48 -3.09 3.12 20.85
CA GLU A 48 -1.85 3.89 20.79
C GLU A 48 -0.78 3.13 20.00
N PHE A 49 -0.36 3.71 18.89
CA PHE A 49 0.69 3.17 18.03
C PHE A 49 1.51 4.32 17.41
N GLY A 50 2.75 4.03 17.03
CA GLY A 50 3.59 4.93 16.26
C GLY A 50 3.33 4.81 14.76
N LEU A 51 3.72 5.82 13.98
CA LEU A 51 3.73 5.75 12.53
C LEU A 51 5.17 5.67 12.02
N MET A 52 5.41 4.80 11.04
CA MET A 52 6.68 4.70 10.32
C MET A 52 6.44 4.98 8.84
N LEU A 53 7.23 5.91 8.28
CA LEU A 53 7.16 6.28 6.88
C LEU A 53 8.34 5.64 6.15
N ASP A 54 8.06 5.05 4.99
CA ASP A 54 9.07 4.47 4.10
C ASP A 54 8.89 5.06 2.70
N ASP A 55 9.94 5.72 2.21
CA ASP A 55 9.98 6.29 0.86
C ASP A 55 10.68 5.29 -0.06
N TRP A 56 9.89 4.61 -0.88
CA TRP A 56 10.36 3.60 -1.81
C TRP A 56 10.42 4.15 -3.22
N SER A 57 11.57 4.10 -3.87
CA SER A 57 11.72 4.49 -5.28
C SER A 57 11.85 3.27 -6.19
N GLN A 58 11.07 3.26 -7.27
CA GLN A 58 11.22 2.31 -8.37
C GLN A 58 11.35 3.09 -9.68
N ASP A 59 12.55 3.03 -10.27
CA ASP A 59 12.93 3.78 -11.47
C ASP A 59 12.66 5.30 -11.33
N THR A 60 11.57 5.79 -11.93
CA THR A 60 11.15 7.21 -11.89
C THR A 60 9.98 7.48 -10.97
N GLU A 61 9.36 6.44 -10.38
CA GLU A 61 8.21 6.58 -9.50
C GLU A 61 8.66 6.47 -8.04
N GLN A 62 8.34 7.49 -7.25
CA GLN A 62 8.49 7.45 -5.80
C GLN A 62 7.16 7.04 -5.18
N PHE A 63 7.21 6.21 -4.15
CA PHE A 63 6.07 5.74 -3.38
C PHE A 63 6.31 6.06 -1.91
N LEU A 64 5.29 6.58 -1.25
CA LEU A 64 5.30 6.74 0.20
C LEU A 64 4.41 5.67 0.82
N ALA A 65 5.00 4.82 1.64
CA ALA A 65 4.32 3.84 2.47
C ALA A 65 4.22 4.33 3.92
N ILE A 66 3.05 4.14 4.52
CA ILE A 66 2.77 4.45 5.93
C ILE A 66 2.49 3.13 6.64
N TYR A 67 3.27 2.84 7.67
CA TYR A 67 3.12 1.68 8.53
C TYR A 67 2.68 2.11 9.94
N GLY A 68 1.86 1.28 10.59
CA GLY A 68 1.71 1.33 12.04
C GLY A 68 2.93 0.69 12.70
N CYS A 69 3.32 1.13 13.89
CA CYS A 69 4.46 0.60 14.63
C CYS A 69 4.08 0.44 16.10
N TYR A 70 4.05 -0.79 16.60
CA TYR A 70 3.72 -1.08 17.99
C TYR A 70 4.33 -2.41 18.44
N ASP A 71 4.49 -2.57 19.75
CA ASP A 71 4.91 -3.83 20.34
C ASP A 71 3.69 -4.72 20.58
N SER A 72 3.81 -6.00 20.18
CA SER A 72 2.84 -7.04 20.52
C SER A 72 3.52 -8.11 21.38
N PRO A 73 2.76 -9.00 22.05
CA PRO A 73 3.33 -10.15 22.75
C PRO A 73 4.21 -11.06 21.86
N GLY A 74 4.01 -11.03 20.54
CA GLY A 74 4.81 -11.76 19.55
C GLY A 74 6.03 -11.00 19.02
N GLY A 75 6.33 -9.81 19.57
CA GLY A 75 7.36 -8.90 19.07
C GLY A 75 6.78 -7.68 18.36
N PRO A 76 7.64 -6.82 17.80
CA PRO A 76 7.22 -5.59 17.15
C PRO A 76 6.43 -5.88 15.86
N ARG A 77 5.42 -5.06 15.60
CA ARG A 77 4.51 -5.16 14.46
C ARG A 77 4.60 -3.92 13.60
N TYR A 78 4.56 -4.15 12.28
CA TYR A 78 4.65 -3.10 11.27
C TYR A 78 3.62 -3.30 10.14
N PRO A 79 2.31 -3.28 10.41
CA PRO A 79 1.31 -3.41 9.35
C PRO A 79 1.34 -2.20 8.41
N LEU A 80 1.29 -2.44 7.10
CA LEU A 80 1.12 -1.40 6.08
C LEU A 80 -0.31 -0.86 6.15
N LEU A 81 -0.45 0.45 6.37
CA LEU A 81 -1.74 1.13 6.49
C LEU A 81 -2.15 1.83 5.19
N SER A 82 -1.17 2.40 4.48
CA SER A 82 -1.39 3.07 3.22
C SER A 82 -0.12 3.08 2.38
N MET A 83 -0.28 3.07 1.07
CA MET A 83 0.81 3.27 0.12
C MET A 83 0.26 4.05 -1.07
N ALA A 84 0.93 5.13 -1.45
CA ALA A 84 0.55 5.96 -2.58
C ALA A 84 1.77 6.40 -3.38
N PRO A 85 1.64 6.52 -4.72
CA PRO A 85 2.66 7.20 -5.50
C PRO A 85 2.76 8.66 -5.07
N VAL A 86 3.97 9.17 -5.04
CA VAL A 86 4.30 10.57 -4.81
C VAL A 86 4.22 11.25 -6.16
N MET A 87 3.34 12.23 -6.30
CA MET A 87 3.27 13.01 -7.54
C MET A 87 4.52 13.90 -7.59
N ASP A 88 5.42 13.65 -8.53
CA ASP A 88 6.45 14.62 -8.89
C ASP A 88 5.77 15.72 -9.74
N GLU A 89 5.45 16.86 -9.12
CA GLU A 89 5.21 18.07 -9.91
C GLU A 89 6.54 18.50 -10.52
N PRO A 90 6.57 18.98 -11.79
CA PRO A 90 7.82 19.32 -12.47
C PRO A 90 8.62 20.47 -11.84
N ASP A 91 8.11 21.11 -10.78
CA ASP A 91 8.77 22.16 -9.97
C ASP A 91 8.98 21.73 -8.49
N ASP A 92 8.53 20.53 -8.10
CA ASP A 92 8.64 19.98 -6.75
C ASP A 92 9.95 19.19 -6.59
N HIS A 93 11.08 19.90 -6.63
CA HIS A 93 12.34 19.37 -6.09
C HIS A 93 12.37 19.45 -4.56
N LEU A 94 11.28 19.05 -3.90
CA LEU A 94 11.20 19.08 -2.45
C LEU A 94 11.94 17.89 -1.87
N ASN A 95 12.98 18.17 -1.11
CA ASN A 95 13.76 17.12 -0.45
C ASN A 95 12.92 16.45 0.67
N ALA A 96 13.39 15.29 1.16
CA ALA A 96 12.67 14.51 2.17
C ALA A 96 12.32 15.29 3.46
N GLU A 97 13.09 16.34 3.82
CA GLU A 97 12.79 17.19 4.98
C GLU A 97 11.59 18.12 4.74
N GLU A 98 11.42 18.63 3.53
CA GLU A 98 10.29 19.49 3.15
C GLU A 98 8.99 18.67 3.08
N ARG A 99 9.08 17.40 2.64
CA ARG A 99 7.96 16.44 2.64
C ARG A 99 7.48 16.11 4.06
N MET A 100 8.40 15.89 5.01
CA MET A 100 8.08 15.71 6.43
C MET A 100 7.39 16.94 7.04
N ARG A 101 7.79 18.14 6.62
CA ARG A 101 7.21 19.41 7.11
C ARG A 101 5.76 19.60 6.63
N ALA A 102 5.44 19.22 5.38
CA ALA A 102 4.06 19.28 4.86
C ALA A 102 3.09 18.36 5.64
N ILE A 103 3.53 17.14 5.97
CA ILE A 103 2.74 16.18 6.77
C ILE A 103 2.52 16.72 8.20
N SER A 104 3.54 17.34 8.78
CA SER A 104 3.47 17.92 10.14
C SER A 104 2.56 19.17 10.21
N THR A 105 2.37 19.88 9.09
CA THR A 105 1.65 21.16 9.06
C THR A 105 0.14 20.98 8.83
N ASN A 106 -0.28 19.90 8.17
CA ASN A 106 -1.71 19.59 7.96
C ASN A 106 -2.37 18.82 9.13
N GLY A 107 -1.63 18.52 10.20
CA GLY A 107 -2.15 17.89 11.42
C GLY A 107 -2.82 18.84 12.43
N LEU A 108 -3.00 20.13 12.10
CA LEU A 108 -3.64 21.13 12.96
C LEU A 108 -4.63 22.00 12.20
N GLN A 109 -5.68 21.40 11.64
CA GLN A 109 -6.97 22.07 11.48
C GLN A 109 -8.11 21.10 11.81
N THR A 110 -8.33 20.90 13.11
CA THR A 110 -9.68 20.69 13.67
C THR A 110 -10.25 22.03 14.11
#